data_AF-A0A960QZD4-F1
#
_entry.id   AF-A0A960QZD4-F1
#
_cell.length_a   1.000
_cell.length_b   1.000
_cell.length_c   1.000
_cell.angle_alpha   90.00
_cell.angle_beta   90.00
_cell.angle_gamma   90.00
#
_symmetry.space_group_name_H-M   'P 1'
#
loop_
_entity.id
_entity.type
_entity.pdbx_description
1 polymer ?
#
loop_
_entity_poly.entity_id
_entity_poly.type
_entity_poly.pdbx_seq_one_letter_code
_entity_poly.pdbx_strand_id
1 'polypeptide(L)'
;GYFSYIQVGMKVNGFRFKNVAYVTDIMEYGESLFESLKGIETLIISARRWEKSVAHLSVEEAIAFSKKTGAKKTYFTHISHEIHHETTTQELPSGFALAYDGLEIPL
;
A
#
# COMPACT_ATOMS: atom_id res chain seq x y z
N GLY A 1 4.79 14.29 6.92
CA GLY A 1 3.58 15.04 6.50
C GLY A 1 2.43 14.07 6.32
N TYR A 2 1.21 14.56 6.15
CA TYR A 2 0.04 13.73 5.83
C TYR A 2 -0.60 14.16 4.51
N PHE A 3 -1.36 13.26 3.91
CA PHE A 3 -2.16 13.49 2.72
C PHE A 3 -3.45 12.67 2.85
N SER A 4 -4.47 12.98 2.07
CA SER A 4 -5.78 12.35 2.23
C SER A 4 -6.25 11.68 0.94
N TYR A 5 -7.04 10.62 1.13
CA TYR A 5 -7.72 9.84 0.09
C TYR A 5 -9.04 9.31 0.67
N ILE A 6 -9.76 8.49 -0.09
CA ILE A 6 -11.10 8.05 0.25
C ILE A 6 -11.17 6.54 0.45
N GLN A 7 -11.90 6.16 1.49
CA GLN A 7 -12.36 4.80 1.77
C GLN A 7 -13.89 4.81 1.87
N VAL A 8 -14.60 4.17 0.94
CA VAL A 8 -16.08 4.06 0.98
C VAL A 8 -16.75 5.42 1.27
N GLY A 9 -16.36 6.47 0.52
CA GLY A 9 -16.89 7.83 0.69
C GLY A 9 -16.40 8.59 1.93
N MET A 10 -15.59 7.99 2.79
CA MET A 10 -14.99 8.64 3.95
C MET A 10 -13.57 9.13 3.64
N LYS A 11 -13.26 10.35 4.06
CA LYS A 11 -11.90 10.90 3.98
C LYS A 11 -11.02 10.28 5.06
N VAL A 12 -9.94 9.65 4.63
CA VAL A 12 -8.91 9.04 5.47
C VAL A 12 -7.55 9.64 5.16
N ASN A 13 -6.56 9.41 6.03
CA ASN A 13 -5.23 9.99 5.91
C ASN A 13 -4.15 8.92 5.78
N GLY A 14 -3.23 9.16 4.85
CA GLY A 14 -1.92 8.50 4.81
C GLY A 14 -0.85 9.41 5.39
N PHE A 15 0.26 8.81 5.80
CA PHE A 15 1.35 9.52 6.43
C PHE A 15 2.66 9.22 5.72
N ARG A 16 3.53 10.23 5.68
CA ARG A 16 4.90 10.12 5.20
C ARG A 16 5.88 10.53 6.29
N PHE A 17 6.86 9.67 6.51
CA PHE A 17 7.97 9.84 7.43
C PHE A 17 9.27 9.67 6.62
N LYS A 18 9.99 10.78 6.38
CA LYS A 18 11.17 10.81 5.51
C LYS A 18 10.89 10.17 4.12
N ASN A 19 11.56 9.07 3.79
CA ASN A 19 11.43 8.28 2.56
C ASN A 19 10.45 7.10 2.69
N VAL A 20 9.67 7.01 3.78
CA VAL A 20 8.66 5.97 3.99
C VAL A 20 7.26 6.56 3.99
N ALA A 21 6.31 5.90 3.34
CA ALA A 21 4.89 6.24 3.40
C ALA A 21 4.03 5.06 3.87
N TYR A 22 2.99 5.36 4.64
CA TYR A 22 1.99 4.41 5.14
C TYR A 22 0.61 4.83 4.65
N VAL A 23 -0.03 3.96 3.87
CA VAL A 23 -1.26 4.19 3.10
C VAL A 23 -2.20 2.99 3.29
N THR A 24 -2.85 2.90 4.44
CA THR A 24 -3.87 1.86 4.68
C THR A 24 -5.25 2.32 4.24
N ASP A 25 -6.18 1.39 4.06
CA ASP A 25 -7.60 1.71 3.89
C ASP A 25 -7.89 2.60 2.66
N ILE A 26 -7.17 2.37 1.57
CA ILE A 26 -7.30 3.15 0.33
C ILE A 26 -8.20 2.46 -0.69
N MET A 27 -9.11 3.23 -1.30
CA MET A 27 -9.92 2.79 -2.44
C MET A 27 -9.90 3.81 -3.58
N GLU A 28 -10.23 5.06 -3.28
CA GLU A 28 -10.25 6.13 -4.29
C GLU A 28 -9.24 7.22 -3.93
N TYR A 29 -8.51 7.70 -4.93
CA TYR A 29 -7.45 8.69 -4.76
C TYR A 29 -7.32 9.56 -6.01
N GLY A 30 -6.97 10.83 -5.80
CA GLY A 30 -6.65 11.75 -6.89
C GLY A 30 -5.20 11.65 -7.34
N GLU A 31 -4.93 12.03 -8.58
CA GLU A 31 -3.57 12.08 -9.15
C GLU A 31 -2.60 12.97 -8.36
N SER A 32 -3.11 14.04 -7.73
CA SER A 32 -2.30 14.93 -6.89
C SER A 32 -1.69 14.23 -5.67
N LEU A 33 -2.21 13.07 -5.26
CA LEU A 33 -1.66 12.28 -4.15
C LEU A 33 -0.22 11.84 -4.42
N PHE A 34 0.14 11.56 -5.68
CA PHE A 34 1.49 11.12 -6.05
C PHE A 34 2.55 12.20 -5.81
N GLU A 35 2.19 13.49 -5.81
CA GLU A 35 3.11 14.56 -5.43
C GLU A 35 3.54 14.45 -3.96
N SER A 36 2.62 14.03 -3.07
CA SER A 36 2.94 13.79 -1.66
C SER A 36 3.85 12.57 -1.46
N LEU A 37 3.80 11.61 -2.39
CA LEU A 37 4.59 10.38 -2.38
C LEU A 37 5.92 10.50 -3.14
N LYS A 38 6.19 11.63 -3.78
CA LYS A 38 7.42 11.80 -4.57
C LYS A 38 8.69 11.59 -3.73
N GLY A 39 9.53 10.68 -4.18
CA GLY A 39 10.83 10.38 -3.56
C GLY A 39 10.75 9.49 -2.31
N ILE A 40 9.62 8.80 -2.07
CA ILE A 40 9.63 7.68 -1.12
C ILE A 40 10.44 6.53 -1.71
N GLU A 41 11.08 5.76 -0.82
CA GLU A 41 11.78 4.53 -1.17
C GLU A 41 11.02 3.30 -0.69
N THR A 42 10.27 3.42 0.41
CA THR A 42 9.43 2.35 0.96
C THR A 42 7.98 2.79 1.06
N LEU A 43 7.08 1.97 0.55
CA LEU A 43 5.64 2.13 0.70
C LEU A 43 5.07 0.99 1.52
N ILE A 44 4.22 1.30 2.49
CA ILE A 44 3.39 0.33 3.20
C ILE A 44 1.94 0.65 2.81
N ILE A 45 1.23 -0.30 2.20
CA ILE A 45 -0.10 -0.05 1.62
C ILE A 45 -1.07 -1.21 1.88
N SER A 46 -2.35 -0.91 2.06
CA SER A 46 -3.37 -1.96 2.21
C SER A 46 -3.59 -2.72 0.90
N ALA A 47 -3.59 -4.06 0.96
CA ALA A 47 -3.97 -4.93 -0.16
C ALA A 47 -4.72 -6.15 0.38
N ARG A 48 -6.06 -6.06 0.46
CA ARG A 48 -6.85 -6.98 1.29
C ARG A 48 -6.94 -8.41 0.72
N ARG A 49 -7.13 -8.54 -0.60
CA ARG A 49 -7.32 -9.81 -1.33
C ARG A 49 -7.05 -9.60 -2.82
N TRP A 50 -7.10 -10.68 -3.60
CA TRP A 50 -6.88 -10.64 -5.05
C TRP A 50 -8.09 -10.08 -5.81
N GLU A 51 -9.30 -10.38 -5.34
CA GLU A 51 -10.54 -9.89 -5.94
C GLU A 51 -10.78 -8.43 -5.61
N LYS A 52 -11.27 -7.69 -6.61
CA LYS A 52 -11.67 -6.29 -6.43
C LYS A 52 -12.75 -6.15 -5.38
N SER A 53 -12.77 -4.99 -4.72
CA SER A 53 -13.78 -4.66 -3.72
C SER A 53 -14.19 -3.21 -3.83
N VAL A 54 -15.27 -2.85 -3.12
CA VAL A 54 -15.75 -1.46 -3.02
C VAL A 54 -15.00 -0.65 -1.96
N ALA A 55 -14.19 -1.28 -1.13
CA ALA A 55 -13.66 -0.67 0.09
C ALA A 55 -12.12 -0.58 0.14
N HIS A 56 -11.43 -1.47 -0.57
CA HIS A 56 -9.97 -1.50 -0.62
C HIS A 56 -9.50 -1.95 -1.99
N LEU A 57 -8.31 -1.46 -2.38
CA LEU A 57 -7.57 -1.98 -3.52
C LEU A 57 -7.35 -3.50 -3.40
N SER A 58 -7.47 -4.19 -4.54
CA SER A 58 -6.94 -5.55 -4.66
C SER A 58 -5.42 -5.56 -4.63
N VAL A 59 -4.81 -6.74 -4.52
CA VAL A 59 -3.35 -6.91 -4.64
C VAL A 59 -2.83 -6.34 -5.96
N GLU A 60 -3.49 -6.61 -7.08
CA GLU A 60 -3.08 -6.09 -8.40
C GLU A 60 -3.16 -4.56 -8.48
N GLU A 61 -4.22 -3.98 -7.92
CA GLU A 61 -4.41 -2.53 -7.89
C GLU A 61 -3.38 -1.85 -6.97
N ALA A 62 -3.06 -2.46 -5.82
CA ALA A 62 -2.01 -2.01 -4.92
C ALA A 62 -0.62 -2.11 -5.58
N ILE A 63 -0.34 -3.14 -6.36
CA ILE A 63 0.90 -3.24 -7.16
C ILE A 63 0.97 -2.08 -8.16
N ALA A 64 -0.11 -1.83 -8.91
CA ALA A 64 -0.15 -0.75 -9.90
C ALA A 64 0.03 0.64 -9.27
N PHE A 65 -0.65 0.89 -8.14
CA PHE A 65 -0.46 2.10 -7.33
C PHE A 65 1.00 2.27 -6.93
N SER A 66 1.59 1.22 -6.35
CA SER A 66 2.95 1.25 -5.81
C SER A 66 3.99 1.51 -6.89
N LYS A 67 3.87 0.89 -8.07
CA LYS A 67 4.73 1.16 -9.22
C LYS A 67 4.69 2.63 -9.63
N LYS A 68 3.50 3.25 -9.59
CA LYS A 68 3.33 4.67 -9.92
C LYS A 68 3.97 5.61 -8.90
N THR A 69 4.09 5.20 -7.64
CA THR A 69 4.83 5.98 -6.61
C THR A 69 6.34 6.01 -6.86
N GLY A 70 6.88 5.01 -7.56
CA GLY A 70 8.32 4.82 -7.73
C GLY A 70 9.04 4.24 -6.51
N ALA A 71 8.30 3.76 -5.50
CA ALA A 71 8.90 3.08 -4.34
C ALA A 71 9.71 1.84 -4.77
N LYS A 72 10.88 1.66 -4.16
CA LYS A 72 11.77 0.51 -4.41
C LYS A 72 11.31 -0.73 -3.66
N LYS A 73 10.71 -0.54 -2.49
CA LYS A 73 10.14 -1.59 -1.65
C LYS A 73 8.69 -1.27 -1.32
N THR A 74 7.84 -2.26 -1.42
CA THR A 74 6.43 -2.17 -1.05
C THR A 74 6.07 -3.31 -0.13
N TYR A 75 5.43 -2.98 0.99
CA TYR A 75 4.90 -3.94 1.95
C TYR A 75 3.37 -3.86 1.97
N PHE A 76 2.72 -4.98 1.74
CA PHE A 76 1.26 -5.08 1.81
C PHE A 76 0.81 -5.37 3.24
N THR A 77 -0.03 -4.49 3.76
CA THR A 77 -0.68 -4.63 5.08
C THR A 77 -2.19 -4.76 4.91
N HIS A 78 -2.92 -4.85 6.03
CA HIS A 78 -4.38 -4.98 6.04
C HIS A 78 -4.86 -6.17 5.16
N ILE A 79 -4.09 -7.25 5.14
CA ILE A 79 -4.38 -8.47 4.37
C ILE A 79 -5.49 -9.26 5.05
N SER A 80 -6.35 -9.90 4.24
CA SER A 80 -7.37 -10.81 4.77
C SER A 80 -6.81 -12.21 4.98
N HIS A 81 -7.60 -13.05 5.66
CA HIS A 81 -7.26 -14.47 5.87
C HIS A 81 -7.21 -15.29 4.56
N GLU A 82 -7.71 -14.75 3.44
CA GLU A 82 -7.67 -15.38 2.13
C GLU A 82 -6.26 -15.30 1.50
N ILE A 83 -5.40 -14.40 1.99
CA ILE A 83 -4.01 -14.26 1.55
C ILE A 83 -3.09 -15.11 2.43
N HIS A 84 -2.53 -16.17 1.85
CA HIS A 84 -1.52 -16.99 2.50
C HIS A 84 -0.14 -16.33 2.42
N HIS A 85 0.45 -16.01 3.57
CA HIS A 85 1.62 -15.13 3.63
C HIS A 85 2.82 -15.63 2.80
N GLU A 86 3.22 -16.88 3.00
CA GLU A 86 4.43 -17.43 2.39
C GLU A 86 4.28 -17.64 0.88
N THR A 87 3.18 -18.26 0.44
CA THR A 87 2.92 -18.52 -0.99
C THR A 87 2.72 -17.22 -1.76
N THR A 88 1.90 -16.28 -1.26
CA THR A 88 1.70 -15.01 -1.95
C THR A 88 2.99 -14.19 -2.02
N THR A 89 3.81 -14.16 -0.96
CA THR A 89 5.10 -13.45 -1.02
C THR A 89 6.02 -13.99 -2.12
N GLN A 90 5.98 -15.28 -2.43
CA GLN A 90 6.76 -15.88 -3.52
C GLN A 90 6.22 -15.54 -4.92
N GLU A 91 4.91 -15.29 -5.03
CA GLU A 91 4.24 -14.92 -6.30
C GLU A 91 4.36 -13.43 -6.62
N LEU A 92 4.63 -12.59 -5.61
CA LEU A 92 4.73 -11.15 -5.78
C LEU A 92 5.98 -10.76 -6.60
N PRO A 93 5.90 -9.67 -7.39
CA PRO A 93 7.06 -9.17 -8.13
C PRO A 93 8.20 -8.77 -7.21
N SER A 94 9.44 -8.74 -7.74
CA SER A 94 10.58 -8.22 -7.00
C SER A 94 10.32 -6.79 -6.48
N GLY A 95 10.68 -6.56 -5.21
CA GLY A 95 10.41 -5.30 -4.50
C GLY A 95 9.06 -5.26 -3.78
N PHE A 96 8.24 -6.32 -3.87
CA PHE A 96 6.97 -6.44 -3.17
C PHE A 96 7.02 -7.59 -2.17
N ALA A 97 6.44 -7.40 -0.99
CA ALA A 97 6.28 -8.44 0.02
C ALA A 97 5.02 -8.18 0.85
N LEU A 98 4.51 -9.22 1.49
CA LEU A 98 3.51 -9.06 2.54
C LEU A 98 4.21 -8.59 3.83
N ALA A 99 3.57 -7.68 4.55
CA ALA A 99 3.98 -7.33 5.90
C ALA A 99 3.56 -8.42 6.89
N TYR A 100 4.24 -8.47 8.03
CA TYR A 100 3.89 -9.34 9.15
C TYR A 100 3.99 -8.57 10.47
N ASP A 101 3.30 -9.08 11.48
CA ASP A 101 3.31 -8.48 12.81
C ASP A 101 4.73 -8.52 13.39
N GLY A 102 5.24 -7.35 13.79
CA GLY A 102 6.61 -7.19 14.27
C GLY A 102 7.64 -6.84 13.19
N LEU A 103 7.24 -6.69 11.92
CA LEU A 103 8.12 -6.17 10.88
C LEU A 103 8.60 -4.74 11.21
N GLU A 104 9.91 -4.54 11.25
CA GLU A 104 10.53 -3.24 11.44
C GLU A 104 11.00 -2.63 10.12
N ILE A 105 10.66 -1.35 9.90
CA ILE A 105 11.05 -0.58 8.71
C ILE A 105 11.93 0.60 9.14
N PRO A 106 13.18 0.71 8.67
CA PRO A 106 14.04 1.85 9.00
C PRO A 106 13.57 3.14 8.31
N LEU A 107 13.77 4.27 8.99
CA LEU A 107 13.40 5.62 8.55
C LEU A 107 14.61 6.48 8.16
#